data_AF-A0A8K9WSA7-F1
#
_entry.id   AF-A0A8K9WSA7-F1
#
_cell.length_a   1.000
_cell.length_b   1.000
_cell.length_c   1.000
_cell.angle_alpha   90.00
_cell.angle_beta   90.00
_cell.angle_gamma   90.00
#
_symmetry.space_group_name_H-M   'P 1'
#
loop_
_entity.id
_entity.type
_entity.pdbx_description
1 polymer ?
#
loop_
_entity_poly.entity_id
_entity_poly.type
_entity_poly.pdbx_seq_one_letter_code
_entity_poly.pdbx_strand_id
1 'polypeptide(L)'
;MKGLWTAALMKGLWISPLMKGLWTSVLMKGLWISPLMKGLWISVLMKGLWTSVLMKGLWISPLMKGLWISVLMKGMWTSVLMKGLWTSVLMKGLWTSVLMKGMWTSVLMKGLWTSVLMKGLWTSVLMKDMWTSVLMKGMWTSALMKGMWTSALMKGIWASALMKGLWTSVLMKGMWTSVPMKGMWTSALMKGMWTSALMKGMWTSALMNGMWTSVLMKIKHE
;
A
#
# COMPACT_ATOMS: atom_id res chain seq x y z
N MET A 1 11.57 20.77 30.33
CA MET A 1 10.73 19.59 30.60
C MET A 1 10.55 18.80 29.31
N LYS A 2 11.04 17.56 29.27
CA LYS A 2 10.87 16.64 28.12
C LYS A 2 9.38 16.28 28.07
N GLY A 3 8.65 16.92 27.16
CA GLY A 3 7.18 16.98 27.16
C GLY A 3 6.55 15.59 27.03
N LEU A 4 5.80 15.22 28.06
CA LEU A 4 4.86 14.09 28.04
C LEU A 4 3.89 14.23 26.84
N TRP A 5 3.54 15.48 26.52
CA TRP A 5 2.72 15.87 25.39
C TRP A 5 3.42 16.95 24.55
N THR A 6 3.33 16.83 23.24
CA THR A 6 3.79 17.83 22.27
C THR A 6 2.66 18.10 21.29
N ALA A 7 2.06 19.28 21.40
CA ALA A 7 1.03 19.74 20.47
C ALA A 7 1.54 20.98 19.74
N ALA A 8 1.36 21.06 18.41
CA ALA A 8 1.71 22.27 17.68
C ALA A 8 0.80 22.53 16.48
N LEU A 9 0.62 23.81 16.18
CA LEU A 9 -0.02 24.30 14.98
C LEU A 9 0.98 25.20 14.25
N MET A 10 1.42 24.78 13.06
CA MET A 10 2.41 25.51 12.27
C MET A 10 1.83 25.91 10.92
N LYS A 11 2.01 27.18 10.57
CA LYS A 11 1.65 27.74 9.27
C LYS A 11 2.85 28.51 8.73
N GLY A 12 3.16 28.34 7.46
CA GLY A 12 4.30 29.01 6.84
C GLY A 12 4.61 28.45 5.46
N LEU A 13 5.46 29.14 4.71
CA LEU A 13 5.86 28.69 3.38
C LEU A 13 6.76 27.43 3.45
N TRP A 14 7.63 27.38 4.46
CA TRP A 14 8.52 26.26 4.78
C TRP A 14 8.34 25.85 6.24
N ILE A 15 8.10 24.56 6.50
CA ILE A 15 7.87 24.02 7.84
C ILE A 15 8.69 22.72 8.01
N SER A 16 9.75 22.74 8.82
CA SER A 16 10.67 21.59 9.01
C SER A 16 10.96 21.25 10.48
N PRO A 17 9.95 21.08 11.34
CA PRO A 17 10.16 20.89 12.77
C PRO A 17 10.68 19.50 13.11
N LEU A 18 11.43 19.43 14.21
CA LEU A 18 11.82 18.20 14.87
C LEU A 18 11.03 18.07 16.18
N MET A 19 10.15 17.07 16.27
CA MET A 19 9.24 16.90 17.41
C MET A 19 9.50 15.56 18.09
N LYS A 20 9.70 15.62 19.40
CA LYS A 20 9.94 14.47 20.28
C LYS A 20 9.02 14.57 21.48
N GLY A 21 8.22 13.55 21.73
CA GLY A 21 7.31 13.50 22.87
C GLY A 21 6.68 12.12 23.01
N LEU A 22 6.09 11.82 24.17
CA LEU A 22 5.37 10.56 24.34
C LEU A 22 4.11 10.53 23.47
N TRP A 23 3.38 11.65 23.50
CA TRP A 23 2.27 11.97 22.62
C TRP A 23 2.63 13.17 21.74
N THR A 24 2.57 13.02 20.42
CA THR A 24 2.75 14.11 19.45
C THR A 24 1.46 14.30 18.64
N SER A 25 0.89 15.49 18.69
CA SER A 25 -0.31 15.86 17.93
C SER A 25 -0.08 17.16 17.17
N VAL A 26 -0.08 17.12 15.84
CA VAL A 26 0.43 18.24 15.06
C VAL A 26 -0.41 18.56 13.84
N LEU A 27 -0.68 19.84 13.65
CA LEU A 27 -1.30 20.39 12.45
C LEU A 27 -0.33 21.30 11.70
N MET A 28 -0.01 20.97 10.46
CA MET A 28 0.86 21.82 9.62
C MET A 28 0.18 22.20 8.30
N LYS A 29 0.25 23.48 7.95
CA LYS A 29 -0.20 24.00 6.66
C LYS A 29 0.90 24.85 6.03
N GLY A 30 1.38 24.45 4.86
CA GLY A 30 2.48 25.16 4.21
C GLY A 30 2.76 24.68 2.80
N LEU A 31 3.63 25.37 2.08
CA LEU A 31 3.97 24.98 0.71
C LEU A 31 4.93 23.79 0.72
N TRP A 32 5.94 23.85 1.58
CA TRP A 32 6.93 22.80 1.83
C TRP A 32 6.88 22.37 3.29
N ILE A 33 6.62 21.08 3.55
CA ILE A 33 6.51 20.52 4.90
C ILE A 33 7.45 19.32 5.00
N SER A 34 8.46 19.39 5.87
CA SER A 34 9.48 18.34 6.06
C SER A 34 9.76 18.01 7.54
N PRO A 35 8.79 17.46 8.28
CA PRO A 35 8.90 17.24 9.70
C PRO A 35 9.50 15.88 10.03
N LEU A 36 10.21 15.85 11.16
CA LEU A 36 10.72 14.62 11.78
C LEU A 36 10.06 14.43 13.14
N MET A 37 9.30 13.34 13.29
CA MET A 37 8.56 13.06 14.51
C MET A 37 8.96 11.73 15.13
N LYS A 38 9.22 11.76 16.44
CA LYS A 38 9.49 10.57 17.26
C LYS A 38 8.61 10.58 18.50
N GLY A 39 7.89 9.50 18.75
CA GLY A 39 7.04 9.39 19.93
C GLY A 39 6.36 8.04 20.06
N LEU A 40 5.68 7.77 21.17
CA LEU A 40 4.90 6.54 21.32
C LEU A 40 3.61 6.63 20.50
N TRP A 41 2.94 7.77 20.56
CA TRP A 41 1.70 8.06 19.84
C TRP A 41 1.87 9.32 18.98
N ILE A 42 1.67 9.18 17.68
CA ILE A 42 1.86 10.25 16.70
C ILE A 42 0.57 10.41 15.90
N SER A 43 -0.10 11.54 16.04
CA SER A 43 -1.28 11.92 15.25
C SER A 43 -1.02 13.22 14.52
N VAL A 44 -1.21 13.23 13.20
CA VAL A 44 -0.71 14.33 12.38
C VAL A 44 -1.67 14.67 11.26
N LEU A 45 -1.93 15.96 11.08
CA LEU A 45 -2.68 16.48 9.94
C LEU A 45 -1.83 17.48 9.15
N MET A 46 -1.56 17.16 7.89
CA MET A 46 -0.74 17.99 7.00
C MET A 46 -1.49 18.37 5.74
N LYS A 47 -1.42 19.66 5.39
CA LYS A 47 -1.89 20.16 4.11
C LYS A 47 -0.79 20.99 3.48
N GLY A 48 -0.22 20.51 2.37
CA GLY A 48 0.82 21.26 1.67
C GLY A 48 1.06 20.81 0.25
N LEU A 49 1.83 21.59 -0.50
CA LEU A 49 2.07 21.30 -1.91
C LEU A 49 3.11 20.18 -2.05
N TRP A 50 4.21 20.30 -1.29
CA TRP A 50 5.27 19.31 -1.14
C TRP A 50 5.38 18.90 0.32
N THR A 51 5.18 17.62 0.59
CA THR A 51 5.24 17.06 1.95
C THR A 51 6.17 15.85 1.96
N SER A 52 7.19 15.89 2.82
CA SER A 52 8.16 14.81 3.00
C SER A 52 8.27 14.49 4.48
N VAL A 53 7.79 13.35 4.93
CA VAL A 53 7.60 13.12 6.37
C VAL A 53 8.29 11.87 6.86
N LEU A 54 8.94 11.99 8.01
CA LEU A 54 9.56 10.87 8.71
C LEU A 54 8.95 10.72 10.11
N MET A 55 8.30 9.57 10.35
CA MET A 55 7.71 9.26 11.65
C MET A 55 8.25 7.95 12.22
N LYS A 56 8.62 7.95 13.50
CA LYS A 56 9.01 6.73 14.23
C LYS A 56 8.25 6.67 15.55
N GLY A 57 7.44 5.63 15.73
CA GLY A 57 6.63 5.50 16.94
C GLY A 57 5.89 4.19 17.05
N LEU A 58 5.17 3.99 18.16
CA LEU A 58 4.43 2.74 18.38
C LEU A 58 3.10 2.77 17.64
N TRP A 59 2.38 3.88 17.77
CA TRP A 59 1.12 4.19 17.09
C TRP A 59 1.27 5.44 16.23
N ILE A 60 0.99 5.34 14.93
CA ILE A 60 1.19 6.44 13.98
C ILE A 60 -0.05 6.57 13.09
N SER A 61 -0.68 7.75 13.10
CA SER A 61 -1.92 8.04 12.38
C SER A 61 -1.91 9.36 11.59
N PRO A 62 -1.13 9.46 10.50
CA PRO A 62 -1.10 10.67 9.68
C PRO A 62 -2.23 10.75 8.66
N LEU A 63 -2.73 11.96 8.52
CA LEU A 63 -3.62 12.41 7.46
C LEU A 63 -2.93 13.50 6.65
N MET A 64 -2.58 13.22 5.39
CA MET A 64 -1.92 14.21 4.53
C MET A 64 -2.70 14.50 3.25
N LYS A 65 -2.73 15.77 2.88
CA LYS A 65 -3.29 16.25 1.62
C LYS A 65 -2.27 17.13 0.91
N GLY A 66 -1.98 16.85 -0.37
CA GLY A 66 -1.01 17.63 -1.11
C GLY A 66 -0.83 17.23 -2.57
N LEU A 67 0.02 17.92 -3.31
CA LEU A 67 0.35 17.53 -4.69
C LEU A 67 1.39 16.41 -4.68
N TRP A 68 2.47 16.61 -3.92
CA TRP A 68 3.59 15.69 -3.81
C TRP A 68 3.75 15.26 -2.36
N ILE A 69 3.65 13.97 -2.13
CA ILE A 69 3.76 13.40 -0.79
C ILE A 69 4.72 12.23 -0.78
N SER A 70 5.73 12.32 0.06
CA SER A 70 6.67 11.22 0.36
C SER A 70 6.63 10.94 1.85
N VAL A 71 6.41 9.69 2.25
CA VAL A 71 6.38 9.35 3.67
C VAL A 71 7.17 8.10 3.97
N LEU A 72 7.97 8.18 5.02
CA LEU A 72 8.67 7.07 5.62
C LEU A 72 8.22 6.90 7.07
N MET A 73 7.64 5.74 7.41
CA MET A 73 7.31 5.45 8.80
C MET A 73 7.84 4.10 9.27
N LYS A 74 8.17 4.07 10.55
CA LYS A 74 8.51 2.84 11.27
C LYS A 74 7.70 2.79 12.56
N GLY A 75 6.83 1.80 12.70
CA GLY A 75 6.05 1.66 13.92
C GLY A 75 5.31 0.34 14.04
N MET A 76 4.79 0.03 15.23
CA MET A 76 4.07 -1.24 15.45
C MET A 76 2.69 -1.20 14.81
N TRP A 77 1.95 -0.11 15.04
CA TRP A 77 0.60 0.13 14.55
C TRP A 77 0.58 1.41 13.73
N THR A 78 0.22 1.29 12.46
CA THR A 78 0.22 2.44 11.55
C THR A 78 -1.05 2.49 10.73
N SER A 79 -1.70 3.65 10.71
CA SER A 79 -2.89 3.91 9.89
C SER A 79 -2.65 5.19 9.09
N VAL A 80 -2.66 5.08 7.78
CA VAL A 80 -2.21 6.16 6.88
C VAL A 80 -3.33 6.55 5.94
N LEU A 81 -3.69 7.83 5.92
CA LEU A 81 -4.67 8.37 4.98
C LEU A 81 -4.08 9.50 4.16
N MET A 82 -3.99 9.31 2.84
CA MET A 82 -3.36 10.30 1.96
C MET A 82 -4.23 10.61 0.75
N LYS A 83 -4.26 11.89 0.39
CA LYS A 83 -4.88 12.37 -0.84
C LYS A 83 -3.91 13.30 -1.56
N GLY A 84 -3.44 12.88 -2.74
CA GLY A 84 -2.56 13.74 -3.52
C GLY A 84 -2.32 13.29 -4.95
N LEU A 85 -1.67 14.12 -5.78
CA LEU A 85 -1.41 13.74 -7.16
C LEU A 85 -0.33 12.66 -7.26
N TRP A 86 0.78 12.88 -6.56
CA TRP A 86 1.93 12.00 -6.49
C TRP A 86 2.16 11.61 -5.04
N THR A 87 2.04 10.32 -4.74
CA THR A 87 2.22 9.81 -3.39
C THR A 87 3.13 8.59 -3.38
N SER A 88 4.17 8.64 -2.57
CA SER A 88 5.08 7.54 -2.29
C SER A 88 5.11 7.25 -0.79
N VAL A 89 4.90 6.00 -0.41
CA VAL A 89 4.85 5.58 1.00
C VAL A 89 5.75 4.37 1.21
N LEU A 90 6.64 4.48 2.19
CA LEU A 90 7.47 3.38 2.67
C LEU A 90 7.18 3.15 4.15
N MET A 91 6.72 1.95 4.49
CA MET A 91 6.43 1.59 5.88
C MET A 91 7.12 0.30 6.30
N LYS A 92 7.49 0.26 7.58
CA LYS A 92 7.87 -0.96 8.27
C LYS A 92 7.11 -1.06 9.57
N GLY A 93 6.35 -2.13 9.78
CA GLY A 93 5.55 -2.29 10.99
C GLY A 93 4.86 -3.63 11.14
N LEU A 94 4.27 -3.89 12.30
CA LEU A 94 3.57 -5.15 12.55
C LEU A 94 2.17 -5.12 11.94
N TRP A 95 1.43 -4.06 12.23
CA TRP A 95 0.06 -3.83 11.77
C TRP A 95 0.01 -2.52 10.99
N THR A 96 -0.35 -2.63 9.72
CA THR A 96 -0.39 -1.47 8.83
C THR A 96 -1.67 -1.43 8.01
N SER A 97 -2.31 -0.27 8.00
CA SER A 97 -3.46 0.04 7.16
C SER A 97 -3.17 1.31 6.38
N VAL A 98 -3.34 1.25 5.06
CA VAL A 98 -3.01 2.36 4.16
C VAL A 98 -4.19 2.63 3.22
N LEU A 99 -4.67 3.86 3.21
CA LEU A 99 -5.69 4.36 2.28
C LEU A 99 -5.13 5.54 1.49
N MET A 100 -5.01 5.35 0.17
CA MET A 100 -4.47 6.38 -0.72
C MET A 100 -5.44 6.68 -1.86
N LYS A 101 -5.57 7.97 -2.15
CA LYS A 101 -6.26 8.45 -3.36
C LYS A 101 -5.36 9.41 -4.12
N GLY A 102 -5.06 9.13 -5.39
CA GLY A 102 -4.19 9.99 -6.18
C GLY A 102 -4.10 9.65 -7.67
N MET A 103 -3.32 10.41 -8.44
CA MET A 103 -3.07 10.04 -9.84
C MET A 103 -1.98 8.96 -9.90
N TRP A 104 -0.86 9.20 -9.21
CA TRP A 104 0.31 8.35 -9.16
C TRP A 104 0.57 7.95 -7.72
N THR A 105 0.46 6.65 -7.45
CA THR A 105 0.57 6.13 -6.10
C THR A 105 1.47 4.92 -6.06
N SER A 106 2.46 4.95 -5.15
CA SER A 106 3.41 3.86 -4.93
C SER A 106 3.51 3.56 -3.45
N VAL A 107 3.42 2.28 -3.08
CA VAL A 107 3.46 1.82 -1.70
C VAL A 107 4.43 0.66 -1.57
N LEU A 108 5.36 0.75 -0.62
CA LEU A 108 6.26 -0.32 -0.22
C LEU A 108 6.09 -0.61 1.27
N MET A 109 5.70 -1.85 1.60
CA MET A 109 5.49 -2.27 3.00
C MET A 109 6.27 -3.53 3.34
N LYS A 110 6.65 -3.63 4.62
CA LYS A 110 7.21 -4.81 5.25
C LYS A 110 6.69 -4.96 6.68
N GLY A 111 6.31 -6.17 7.07
CA GLY A 111 5.50 -6.35 8.26
C GLY A 111 4.86 -7.73 8.43
N LEU A 112 3.91 -7.82 9.37
CA LEU A 112 3.15 -9.05 9.60
C LEU A 112 1.77 -8.98 8.99
N TRP A 113 1.01 -7.94 9.30
CA TRP A 113 -0.37 -7.73 8.89
C TRP A 113 -0.50 -6.42 8.14
N THR A 114 -0.97 -6.52 6.90
CA THR A 114 -1.07 -5.36 6.02
C THR A 114 -2.37 -5.34 5.23
N SER A 115 -2.99 -4.18 5.21
CA SER A 115 -4.17 -3.89 4.39
C SER A 115 -3.94 -2.59 3.63
N VAL A 116 -4.11 -2.64 2.31
CA VAL A 116 -3.86 -1.50 1.43
C VAL A 116 -5.07 -1.28 0.51
N LEU A 117 -5.60 -0.05 0.52
CA LEU A 117 -6.64 0.42 -0.38
C LEU A 117 -6.13 1.59 -1.21
N MET A 118 -6.00 1.38 -2.52
CA MET A 118 -5.53 2.40 -3.46
C MET A 118 -6.61 2.73 -4.49
N LYS A 119 -6.81 4.02 -4.73
CA LYS A 119 -7.60 4.51 -5.87
C LYS A 119 -6.80 5.55 -6.65
N GLY A 120 -6.51 5.28 -7.92
CA GLY A 120 -5.79 6.23 -8.75
C GLY A 120 -5.69 5.88 -10.22
N LEU A 121 -4.95 6.65 -11.01
CA LEU A 121 -4.71 6.30 -12.41
C LEU A 121 -3.63 5.23 -12.52
N TRP A 122 -2.53 5.45 -11.81
CA TRP A 122 -1.37 4.57 -11.72
C TRP A 122 -1.16 4.17 -10.26
N THR A 123 -1.31 2.90 -9.96
CA THR A 123 -1.14 2.36 -8.60
C THR A 123 -0.18 1.19 -8.61
N SER A 124 0.89 1.28 -7.83
CA SER A 124 1.86 0.20 -7.66
C SER A 124 2.04 -0.12 -6.18
N VAL A 125 2.05 -1.41 -5.86
CA VAL A 125 2.16 -1.92 -4.49
C VAL A 125 3.20 -3.05 -4.43
N LEU A 126 4.15 -2.93 -3.51
CA LEU A 126 5.15 -3.95 -3.20
C LEU A 126 5.09 -4.31 -1.71
N MET A 127 4.71 -5.56 -1.44
CA MET A 127 4.48 -6.07 -0.08
C MET A 127 5.34 -7.29 0.21
N LYS A 128 5.89 -7.35 1.42
CA LYS A 128 6.62 -8.51 1.95
C LYS A 128 6.15 -8.73 3.39
N ASP A 129 5.04 -9.44 3.55
CA ASP A 129 4.36 -9.56 4.84
C ASP A 129 3.76 -10.94 5.03
N MET A 130 3.51 -11.34 6.27
CA MET A 130 2.91 -12.65 6.55
C MET A 130 1.49 -12.74 5.99
N TRP A 131 0.66 -11.74 6.29
CA TRP A 131 -0.72 -11.57 5.85
C TRP A 131 -0.88 -10.25 5.09
N THR A 132 -1.36 -10.36 3.85
CA THR A 132 -1.56 -9.20 2.96
C THR A 132 -2.96 -9.22 2.34
N SER A 133 -3.61 -8.06 2.36
CA SER A 133 -4.81 -7.80 1.57
C SER A 133 -4.69 -6.49 0.83
N VAL A 134 -4.83 -6.54 -0.49
CA VAL A 134 -4.66 -5.37 -1.37
C VAL A 134 -5.91 -5.18 -2.22
N LEU A 135 -6.49 -3.99 -2.16
CA LEU A 135 -7.55 -3.53 -3.05
C LEU A 135 -7.05 -2.35 -3.87
N MET A 136 -6.98 -2.52 -5.19
CA MET A 136 -6.60 -1.43 -6.10
C MET A 136 -7.67 -1.18 -7.16
N LYS A 137 -7.94 0.10 -7.38
CA LYS A 137 -8.82 0.59 -8.45
C LYS A 137 -8.07 1.66 -9.25
N GLY A 138 -7.82 1.41 -10.53
CA GLY A 138 -7.18 2.40 -11.39
C GLY A 138 -7.12 2.06 -12.86
N MET A 139 -6.50 2.89 -13.69
CA MET A 139 -6.29 2.53 -15.11
C MET A 139 -5.16 1.50 -15.23
N TRP A 140 -4.07 1.72 -14.51
CA TRP A 140 -2.89 0.88 -14.43
C TRP A 140 -2.66 0.46 -12.98
N THR A 141 -2.80 -0.84 -12.71
CA THR A 141 -2.63 -1.40 -11.36
C THR A 141 -1.61 -2.53 -11.38
N SER A 142 -0.56 -2.44 -10.56
CA SER A 142 0.45 -3.49 -10.41
C SER A 142 0.68 -3.85 -8.95
N ALA A 143 0.67 -5.14 -8.63
CA ALA A 143 0.95 -5.66 -7.29
C ALA A 143 2.05 -6.72 -7.33
N LEU A 144 3.03 -6.57 -6.44
CA LEU A 144 3.97 -7.64 -6.11
C LEU A 144 3.84 -7.97 -4.63
N MET A 145 3.33 -9.16 -4.32
CA MET A 145 3.07 -9.61 -2.96
C MET A 145 3.84 -10.89 -2.67
N LYS A 146 4.60 -10.89 -1.57
CA LYS A 146 5.23 -12.08 -1.01
C LYS A 146 4.79 -12.26 0.43
N GLY A 147 4.23 -13.42 0.77
CA GLY A 147 3.71 -13.68 2.11
C GLY A 147 3.24 -15.09 2.35
N MET A 148 2.79 -15.42 3.56
CA MET A 148 2.14 -16.72 3.81
C MET A 148 0.72 -16.70 3.23
N TRP A 149 -0.04 -15.65 3.54
CA TRP A 149 -1.40 -15.44 3.08
C TRP A 149 -1.47 -14.13 2.31
N THR A 150 -1.89 -14.22 1.05
CA THR A 150 -1.91 -13.08 0.15
C THR A 150 -3.19 -13.04 -0.65
N SER A 151 -3.89 -11.91 -0.59
CA SER A 151 -5.15 -11.66 -1.29
C SER A 151 -5.10 -10.35 -2.06
N ALA A 152 -5.56 -10.36 -3.31
CA ALA A 152 -5.54 -9.19 -4.17
C ALA A 152 -6.86 -9.04 -4.92
N LEU A 153 -7.46 -7.86 -4.84
CA LEU A 153 -8.58 -7.44 -5.67
C LEU A 153 -8.18 -6.23 -6.49
N MET A 154 -8.08 -6.41 -7.80
CA MET A 154 -7.66 -5.36 -8.72
C MET A 154 -8.71 -5.11 -9.80
N LYS A 155 -9.03 -3.83 -10.00
CA LYS A 155 -9.92 -3.38 -11.07
C LYS A 155 -9.22 -2.28 -11.86
N GLY A 156 -9.00 -2.52 -13.14
CA GLY A 156 -8.40 -1.52 -14.02
C GLY A 156 -8.26 -1.94 -15.46
N ILE A 157 -7.91 -1.01 -16.35
CA ILE A 157 -7.73 -1.34 -17.79
C ILE A 157 -6.58 -2.33 -17.93
N TRP A 158 -5.46 -2.05 -17.26
CA TRP A 158 -4.27 -2.90 -17.16
C TRP A 158 -4.06 -3.31 -15.71
N ALA A 159 -4.15 -4.61 -15.43
CA ALA A 159 -3.95 -5.17 -14.11
C ALA A 159 -2.90 -6.28 -14.12
N SER A 160 -1.91 -6.21 -13.23
CA SER A 160 -0.89 -7.25 -13.06
C SER A 160 -0.64 -7.59 -11.59
N ALA A 161 -0.56 -8.89 -11.27
CA ALA A 161 -0.26 -9.40 -9.93
C ALA A 161 0.83 -10.45 -10.04
N LEU A 162 1.92 -10.24 -9.33
CA LEU A 162 2.86 -11.30 -9.03
C LEU A 162 2.72 -11.68 -7.55
N MET A 163 2.27 -12.91 -7.28
CA MET A 163 2.04 -13.39 -5.92
C MET A 163 2.86 -14.63 -5.62
N LYS A 164 3.52 -14.62 -4.46
CA LYS A 164 4.29 -15.75 -3.95
C LYS A 164 3.91 -15.99 -2.49
N GLY A 165 3.34 -17.15 -2.20
CA GLY A 165 2.96 -17.50 -0.83
C GLY A 165 2.43 -18.89 -0.64
N LEU A 166 2.04 -19.26 0.59
CA LEU A 166 1.40 -20.55 0.84
C LEU A 166 -0.02 -20.56 0.30
N TRP A 167 -0.77 -19.51 0.65
CA TRP A 167 -2.14 -19.26 0.22
C TRP A 167 -2.19 -17.97 -0.57
N THR A 168 -2.61 -18.08 -1.82
CA THR A 168 -2.66 -16.95 -2.75
C THR A 168 -4.01 -16.90 -3.46
N SER A 169 -4.67 -15.74 -3.41
CA SER A 169 -5.96 -15.52 -4.06
C SER A 169 -5.97 -14.20 -4.82
N VAL A 170 -6.41 -14.24 -6.07
CA VAL A 170 -6.51 -13.07 -6.95
C VAL A 170 -7.91 -12.96 -7.54
N LEU A 171 -8.47 -11.76 -7.46
CA LEU A 171 -9.61 -11.34 -8.28
C LEU A 171 -9.19 -10.15 -9.14
N MET A 172 -9.22 -10.32 -10.45
CA MET A 172 -8.95 -9.26 -11.41
C MET A 172 -10.10 -9.00 -12.36
N LYS A 173 -10.35 -7.72 -12.63
CA LYS A 173 -11.22 -7.28 -13.71
C LYS A 173 -10.52 -6.18 -14.51
N GLY A 174 -10.36 -6.38 -15.81
CA GLY A 174 -9.73 -5.40 -16.69
C GLY A 174 -9.83 -5.68 -18.16
N MET A 175 -9.23 -4.85 -19.02
CA MET A 175 -9.08 -5.20 -20.44
C MET A 175 -7.92 -6.17 -20.62
N TRP A 176 -6.81 -5.90 -19.92
CA TRP A 176 -5.59 -6.70 -19.89
C TRP A 176 -5.31 -7.14 -18.45
N THR A 177 -5.29 -8.44 -18.19
CA THR A 177 -5.01 -9.00 -16.87
C THR A 177 -3.92 -10.06 -16.94
N SER A 178 -2.86 -9.92 -16.15
CA SER A 178 -1.77 -10.89 -16.09
C SER A 178 -1.42 -11.29 -14.66
N VAL A 179 -1.36 -12.60 -14.40
CA VAL A 179 -1.20 -13.13 -13.04
C VAL A 179 -0.21 -14.30 -13.00
N PRO A 180 1.04 -14.03 -12.61
CA PRO A 180 1.96 -15.07 -12.15
C PRO A 180 1.79 -15.37 -10.64
N MET A 181 1.39 -16.60 -10.31
CA MET A 181 1.24 -17.08 -8.94
C MET A 181 2.11 -18.30 -8.66
N LYS A 182 2.75 -18.32 -7.49
CA LYS A 182 3.45 -19.49 -6.97
C LYS A 182 3.05 -19.72 -5.51
N GLY A 183 2.50 -20.89 -5.21
CA GLY A 183 2.13 -21.24 -3.84
C GLY A 183 1.65 -22.67 -3.66
N MET A 184 1.35 -23.07 -2.42
CA MET A 184 0.75 -24.39 -2.19
C MET A 184 -0.70 -24.41 -2.67
N TRP A 185 -1.45 -23.38 -2.29
CA TRP A 185 -2.85 -23.15 -2.64
C TRP A 185 -2.97 -21.84 -3.43
N THR A 186 -3.39 -21.94 -4.68
CA THR A 186 -3.52 -20.79 -5.58
C THR A 186 -4.91 -20.74 -6.21
N SER A 187 -5.59 -19.60 -6.10
CA SER A 187 -6.89 -19.36 -6.74
C SER A 187 -6.87 -18.06 -7.54
N ALA A 188 -7.38 -18.09 -8.77
CA ALA A 188 -7.47 -16.90 -9.62
C ALA A 188 -8.84 -16.78 -10.30
N LEU A 189 -9.53 -15.64 -10.09
CA LEU A 189 -10.71 -15.24 -10.83
C LEU A 189 -10.35 -14.04 -11.72
N MET A 190 -10.36 -14.20 -13.04
CA MET A 190 -10.00 -13.13 -13.96
C MET A 190 -11.08 -12.90 -15.02
N LYS A 191 -11.40 -11.63 -15.25
CA LYS A 191 -12.32 -11.21 -16.31
C LYS A 191 -11.71 -10.08 -17.12
N GLY A 192 -11.55 -10.28 -18.42
CA GLY A 192 -11.04 -9.24 -19.33
C GLY A 192 -10.95 -9.66 -20.79
N MET A 193 -10.62 -8.74 -21.70
CA MET A 193 -10.45 -9.09 -23.12
C MET A 193 -9.24 -10.02 -23.32
N TRP A 194 -8.12 -9.68 -22.68
CA TRP A 194 -6.86 -10.41 -22.72
C TRP A 194 -6.47 -10.84 -21.31
N THR A 195 -6.46 -12.14 -21.09
CA THR A 195 -6.20 -12.72 -19.77
C THR A 195 -5.08 -13.75 -19.84
N SER A 196 -4.07 -13.61 -18.98
CA SER A 196 -2.97 -14.57 -18.87
C SER A 196 -2.71 -14.98 -17.42
N ALA A 197 -2.59 -16.29 -17.18
CA ALA A 197 -2.24 -16.85 -15.88
C ALA A 197 -1.09 -17.84 -15.98
N LEU A 198 -0.14 -17.71 -15.06
CA LEU A 198 0.89 -18.71 -14.83
C LEU A 198 0.83 -19.11 -13.35
N MET A 199 0.32 -20.31 -13.07
CA MET A 199 0.13 -20.79 -11.70
C MET A 199 0.96 -22.04 -11.46
N LYS A 200 1.70 -22.05 -10.34
CA LYS A 200 2.48 -23.20 -9.89
C LYS A 200 2.11 -23.50 -8.44
N GLY A 201 1.57 -24.69 -8.19
CA GLY A 201 1.18 -25.11 -6.84
C GLY A 201 0.73 -26.56 -6.73
N MET A 202 0.35 -26.98 -5.52
CA MET A 202 -0.21 -28.31 -5.29
C MET A 202 -1.72 -28.30 -5.57
N TRP A 203 -2.39 -27.24 -5.13
CA TRP A 203 -3.82 -27.04 -5.31
C TRP A 203 -4.05 -25.74 -6.07
N THR A 204 -4.41 -25.86 -7.34
CA THR A 204 -4.60 -24.71 -8.25
C THR A 204 -6.01 -24.68 -8.79
N SER A 205 -6.67 -23.52 -8.69
CA SER A 205 -7.96 -23.25 -9.32
C SER A 205 -7.89 -21.94 -10.09
N ALA A 206 -8.45 -21.92 -11.30
CA ALA A 206 -8.63 -20.69 -12.04
C ALA A 206 -9.91 -20.68 -12.86
N LEU A 207 -10.57 -19.53 -12.86
CA LEU A 207 -11.70 -19.24 -13.71
C LEU A 207 -11.43 -17.92 -14.45
N MET A 208 -11.32 -18.02 -15.77
CA MET A 208 -10.87 -16.94 -16.64
C MET A 208 -11.86 -16.73 -17.78
N ASN A 209 -12.41 -15.53 -17.86
CA ASN A 209 -13.37 -15.15 -18.89
C ASN A 209 -12.80 -14.02 -19.74
N GLY A 210 -12.53 -14.30 -21.02
CA GLY A 210 -12.03 -13.32 -21.98
C GLY A 210 -12.05 -13.80 -23.42
N MET A 211 -11.85 -12.88 -24.37
CA MET A 211 -11.73 -13.23 -25.79
C MET A 211 -10.41 -13.98 -26.06
N TRP A 212 -9.34 -13.58 -25.39
CA TRP A 212 -8.02 -14.18 -25.50
C TRP A 212 -7.57 -14.64 -24.11
N THR A 213 -7.53 -15.95 -23.90
CA THR A 213 -7.19 -16.57 -22.62
C THR A 213 -5.97 -17.48 -22.77
N SER A 214 -4.92 -17.24 -21.98
CA SER A 214 -3.74 -18.11 -21.89
C SER A 214 -3.54 -18.57 -20.44
N VAL A 215 -3.52 -19.88 -20.22
CA VAL A 215 -3.42 -20.46 -18.87
C VAL A 215 -2.36 -21.55 -18.85
N LEU A 216 -1.38 -21.40 -17.98
CA LEU A 216 -0.40 -22.44 -17.68
C LEU A 216 -0.46 -22.82 -16.21
N MET A 217 -0.96 -24.02 -15.91
CA MET A 217 -0.99 -24.60 -14.57
C MET A 217 0.04 -25.72 -14.46
N LYS A 218 0.97 -25.61 -13.51
CA LYS A 218 1.88 -26.70 -13.15
C LYS A 218 1.53 -27.20 -11.75
N ILE A 219 0.88 -28.35 -11.71
CA ILE A 219 0.49 -29.05 -10.49
C ILE A 219 1.61 -30.01 -10.11
N LYS A 220 2.09 -29.94 -8.87
CA LYS A 220 3.07 -30.90 -8.34
C LYS A 220 2.29 -31.96 -7.57
N HIS A 221 2.21 -33.17 -8.11
CA HIS A 221 1.75 -34.34 -7.38
C HIS A 221 2.91 -34.86 -6.51
N GLU A 222 2.61 -35.27 -5.29
CA GLU A 222 3.54 -36.02 -4.41
C GLU A 222 3.68 -37.46 -4.90
#